data_AF-A0A523GFY2-F1
#
_entry.id   AF-A0A523GFY2-F1
#
_cell.length_a   1.000
_cell.length_b   1.000
_cell.length_c   1.000
_cell.angle_alpha   90.00
_cell.angle_beta   90.00
_cell.angle_gamma   90.00
#
_symmetry.space_group_name_H-M   'P 1'
#
loop_
_entity.id
_entity.type
_entity.pdbx_description
1 polymer ?
#
loop_
_entity_poly.entity_id
_entity_poly.type
_entity_poly.pdbx_seq_one_letter_code
_entity_poly.pdbx_strand_id
1 'polypeptide(L)'
;MGFHTILLLLFPWMFYFALPARLTYVLGKRIKPYELIDKPYEELTDDDIKKVRGQIKDQMQEELNRAVEKFGKKRYSSGKIVGNSIKNMLTLNYYCPPGWPLLFHEHHRLYTKHQGQEFTMNISFWSGLKYLIRNPLTLAFYIPVLGWIPLLIKGYGGHRIQK
;
A
#
# COMPACT_ATOMS: atom_id res chain seq x y z
N MET A 1 21.27 -21.01 19.58
CA MET A 1 21.09 -19.89 18.63
C MET A 1 21.54 -20.38 17.26
N GLY A 2 20.68 -20.37 16.25
CA GLY A 2 21.02 -20.86 14.89
C GLY A 2 21.16 -19.71 13.89
N PHE A 3 21.53 -20.01 12.63
CA PHE A 3 21.67 -19.00 11.58
C PHE A 3 20.38 -18.18 11.34
N HIS A 4 19.22 -18.81 11.52
CA HIS A 4 17.91 -18.14 11.45
C HIS A 4 17.72 -17.05 12.51
N THR A 5 18.45 -17.10 13.64
CA THR A 5 18.37 -16.08 14.69
C THR A 5 18.98 -14.74 14.24
N ILE A 6 19.81 -14.73 13.19
CA ILE A 6 20.31 -13.50 12.54
C ILE A 6 19.19 -12.83 11.74
N LEU A 7 18.30 -13.62 11.10
CA LEU A 7 17.15 -13.09 10.36
C LEU A 7 16.12 -12.41 11.27
N LEU A 8 16.12 -12.76 12.56
CA LEU A 8 15.32 -12.09 13.60
C LEU A 8 15.71 -10.62 13.77
N LEU A 9 16.96 -10.25 13.49
CA LEU A 9 17.38 -8.84 13.45
C LEU A 9 16.80 -8.11 12.23
N LEU A 10 16.56 -8.81 11.12
CA LEU A 10 15.92 -8.23 9.91
C LEU A 10 14.39 -8.17 10.02
N PHE A 11 13.80 -8.84 11.02
CA PHE A 11 12.36 -8.94 11.24
C PHE A 11 11.64 -7.57 11.34
N PRO A 12 12.19 -6.53 12.01
CA PRO A 12 11.58 -5.20 12.03
C PRO A 12 11.43 -4.56 10.64
N TRP A 13 12.29 -4.93 9.69
CA TRP A 13 12.20 -4.47 8.30
C TRP A 13 11.31 -5.35 7.44
N MET A 14 11.19 -6.64 7.76
CA MET A 14 10.30 -7.58 7.08
C MET A 14 8.82 -7.22 7.19
N PHE A 15 8.39 -6.59 8.28
CA PHE A 15 6.99 -6.18 8.48
C PHE A 15 6.46 -5.31 7.35
N TYR A 16 7.35 -4.52 6.74
CA TYR A 16 6.94 -3.61 5.68
C TYR A 16 7.02 -4.22 4.28
N PHE A 17 7.70 -5.35 4.09
CA PHE A 17 7.82 -5.98 2.77
C PHE A 17 6.51 -6.68 2.38
N ALA A 18 5.66 -5.97 1.64
CA ALA A 18 4.64 -6.61 0.84
C ALA A 18 5.34 -7.42 -0.26
N LEU A 19 5.16 -8.75 -0.26
CA LEU A 19 5.66 -9.58 -1.36
C LEU A 19 5.04 -9.06 -2.67
N PRO A 20 5.86 -8.67 -3.66
CA PRO A 20 5.33 -8.08 -4.88
C PRO A 20 4.51 -9.11 -5.64
N ALA A 21 3.18 -8.94 -5.57
CA ALA A 21 2.23 -9.75 -6.31
C ALA A 21 1.93 -9.10 -7.66
N ARG A 22 1.75 -9.91 -8.71
CA ARG A 22 1.29 -9.41 -10.01
C ARG A 22 -0.22 -9.18 -9.96
N LEU A 23 -0.60 -8.01 -9.44
CA LEU A 23 -1.99 -7.58 -9.44
C LEU A 23 -2.43 -7.24 -10.86
N THR A 24 -3.56 -7.82 -11.27
CA THR A 24 -4.22 -7.50 -12.54
C THR A 24 -5.61 -7.01 -12.18
N TYR A 25 -5.90 -5.75 -12.48
CA TYR A 25 -7.24 -5.20 -12.29
C TYR A 25 -8.13 -5.65 -13.45
N VAL A 26 -9.28 -6.25 -13.11
CA VAL A 26 -10.28 -6.68 -14.08
C VAL A 26 -11.55 -5.88 -13.84
N LEU A 27 -11.98 -5.17 -14.86
CA LEU A 27 -13.25 -4.45 -14.84
C LEU A 27 -14.37 -5.43 -15.19
N GLY A 28 -15.30 -5.64 -14.24
CA GLY A 28 -16.50 -6.44 -14.46
C GLY A 28 -17.52 -5.73 -15.36
N LYS A 29 -18.56 -6.46 -15.76
CA LYS A 29 -19.65 -5.87 -16.55
C LYS A 29 -20.45 -4.85 -15.73
N ARG A 30 -21.05 -3.88 -16.42
CA ARG A 30 -22.01 -2.97 -15.79
C ARG A 30 -23.28 -3.76 -15.45
N ILE A 31 -23.67 -3.73 -14.19
CA ILE A 31 -24.88 -4.37 -13.69
C ILE A 31 -25.93 -3.30 -13.40
N LYS A 32 -27.16 -3.51 -13.85
CA LYS A 32 -28.31 -2.65 -13.59
C LYS A 32 -29.35 -3.46 -12.80
N PRO A 33 -29.38 -3.34 -11.47
CA PRO A 33 -30.21 -4.21 -10.63
C PRO A 33 -31.71 -4.15 -10.96
N TYR A 34 -32.19 -2.99 -11.42
CA TYR A 34 -33.59 -2.79 -11.81
C TYR A 34 -33.98 -3.52 -13.10
N GLU A 35 -33.03 -3.94 -13.93
CA GLU A 35 -33.30 -4.79 -15.12
C GLU A 35 -33.40 -6.28 -14.75
N LEU A 36 -33.04 -6.65 -13.50
CA LEU A 36 -33.07 -8.03 -12.99
C LEU A 36 -34.37 -8.35 -12.23
N ILE A 37 -35.27 -7.37 -12.14
CA ILE A 37 -36.51 -7.45 -11.36
C ILE A 37 -37.67 -7.06 -12.28
N ASP A 38 -38.70 -7.91 -12.34
CA ASP A 38 -39.91 -7.66 -13.13
C ASP A 38 -40.99 -6.87 -12.36
N LYS A 39 -40.72 -6.52 -11.10
CA LYS A 39 -41.67 -5.85 -10.19
C LYS A 39 -41.33 -4.36 -10.01
N PRO A 40 -42.34 -3.49 -9.84
CA PRO A 40 -42.10 -2.11 -9.44
C PRO A 40 -41.49 -2.05 -8.03
N TYR A 41 -40.74 -0.97 -7.76
CA TYR A 41 -39.98 -0.80 -6.52
C TYR A 41 -40.84 -0.93 -5.25
N GLU A 42 -42.07 -0.43 -5.29
CA GLU A 42 -43.00 -0.41 -4.15
C GLU A 42 -43.48 -1.80 -3.73
N GLU A 43 -43.41 -2.78 -4.63
CA GLU A 43 -43.84 -4.17 -4.39
C GLU A 43 -42.67 -5.11 -4.06
N LEU A 44 -41.45 -4.57 -3.94
CA LEU A 44 -40.26 -5.37 -3.64
C LEU A 44 -40.29 -5.88 -2.20
N THR A 45 -40.16 -7.19 -2.07
CA THR A 45 -39.94 -7.84 -0.79
C THR A 45 -38.44 -7.98 -0.50
N ASP A 46 -38.08 -8.15 0.77
CA ASP A 46 -36.69 -8.41 1.18
C ASP A 46 -36.11 -9.67 0.51
N ASP A 47 -36.95 -10.68 0.25
CA ASP A 47 -36.53 -11.90 -0.44
C ASP A 47 -36.26 -11.67 -1.94
N ASP A 48 -37.01 -10.77 -2.60
CA ASP A 48 -36.69 -10.35 -3.97
C ASP A 48 -35.32 -9.67 -4.03
N ILE A 49 -35.00 -8.80 -3.05
CA ILE A 49 -33.70 -8.13 -2.95
C ILE A 49 -32.58 -9.15 -2.71
N LYS A 50 -32.77 -10.11 -1.80
CA LYS A 50 -31.79 -11.18 -1.54
C LYS A 50 -31.51 -12.01 -2.79
N LYS A 51 -32.55 -12.28 -3.60
CA LYS A 51 -32.44 -13.02 -4.86
C LYS A 51 -31.58 -12.28 -5.88
N VAL A 52 -31.86 -10.99 -6.11
CA VAL A 52 -31.08 -10.15 -7.04
C VAL A 52 -29.64 -10.03 -6.57
N ARG A 53 -29.41 -9.80 -5.28
CA ARG A 53 -28.08 -9.78 -4.68
C ARG A 53 -27.34 -11.11 -4.93
N GLY A 54 -28.04 -12.24 -4.77
CA GLY A 54 -27.50 -13.57 -5.05
C GLY A 54 -27.02 -13.70 -6.48
N GLN A 55 -27.87 -13.34 -7.45
CA GLN A 55 -27.54 -13.36 -8.88
C GLN A 55 -26.32 -12.49 -9.21
N ILE A 56 -26.28 -11.27 -8.67
CA ILE A 56 -25.14 -10.35 -8.86
C ILE A 56 -23.87 -10.96 -8.29
N LYS A 57 -23.92 -11.50 -7.07
CA LYS A 57 -22.77 -12.12 -6.42
C LYS A 57 -22.24 -13.30 -7.23
N ASP A 58 -23.14 -14.17 -7.71
CA ASP A 58 -22.77 -15.36 -8.46
C ASP A 58 -22.18 -14.98 -9.83
N GLN A 59 -22.75 -13.98 -10.52
CA GLN A 59 -22.18 -13.44 -11.76
C GLN A 59 -20.78 -12.87 -11.53
N MET A 60 -20.58 -12.04 -10.50
CA MET A 60 -19.28 -11.48 -10.17
C MET A 60 -18.25 -12.56 -9.85
N GLN A 61 -18.66 -13.60 -9.10
CA GLN A 61 -17.80 -14.71 -8.76
C GLN A 61 -17.37 -15.49 -10.01
N GLU A 62 -18.27 -15.72 -10.95
CA GLU A 62 -17.96 -16.39 -12.21
C GLU A 62 -16.99 -15.57 -13.07
N GLU A 63 -17.21 -14.25 -13.18
CA GLU A 63 -16.31 -13.35 -13.89
C GLU A 63 -14.91 -13.32 -13.26
N LEU A 64 -14.83 -13.32 -11.92
CA LEU A 64 -13.57 -13.44 -11.18
C LEU A 64 -12.87 -14.78 -11.41
N ASN A 65 -13.61 -15.89 -11.42
CA ASN A 65 -13.03 -17.21 -11.68
C ASN A 65 -12.39 -17.26 -13.08
N ARG A 66 -13.07 -16.75 -14.10
CA ARG A 66 -12.53 -16.64 -15.47
C ARG A 66 -11.29 -15.72 -15.53
N ALA A 67 -11.30 -14.63 -14.77
CA ALA A 67 -10.14 -13.75 -14.65
C ALA A 67 -8.94 -14.45 -13.99
N VAL A 68 -9.18 -15.26 -12.95
CA VAL A 68 -8.15 -16.07 -12.30
C VAL A 68 -7.58 -17.12 -13.25
N GLU A 69 -8.41 -17.79 -14.05
CA GLU A 69 -7.92 -18.74 -15.05
C GLU A 69 -7.05 -18.06 -16.12
N LYS A 70 -7.46 -16.87 -16.57
CA LYS A 70 -6.74 -16.11 -17.60
C LYS A 70 -5.44 -15.50 -17.08
N PHE A 71 -5.47 -14.87 -15.91
CA PHE A 71 -4.38 -14.04 -15.39
C PHE A 71 -3.67 -14.61 -14.16
N GLY A 72 -4.34 -15.47 -13.38
CA GLY A 72 -3.88 -16.02 -12.10
C GLY A 72 -2.84 -17.14 -12.19
N LYS A 73 -2.47 -17.60 -13.40
CA LYS A 73 -1.51 -18.72 -13.60
C LYS A 73 -0.12 -18.49 -12.98
N LYS A 74 0.28 -17.23 -12.76
CA LYS A 74 1.58 -16.89 -12.13
C LYS A 74 1.40 -15.79 -11.08
N ARG A 75 1.20 -16.21 -9.82
CA ARG A 75 1.07 -15.32 -8.65
C ARG A 75 2.31 -14.45 -8.43
N TYR A 76 3.50 -15.05 -8.54
CA TYR A 76 4.78 -14.40 -8.37
C TYR A 76 5.60 -14.49 -9.65
N SER A 77 6.29 -13.40 -10.00
CA SER A 77 7.15 -13.36 -11.18
C SER A 77 8.47 -12.69 -10.81
N SER A 78 9.28 -13.40 -10.02
CA SER A 78 10.56 -12.91 -9.50
C SER A 78 11.41 -12.22 -10.57
N GLY A 79 11.52 -12.79 -11.77
CA GLY A 79 12.26 -12.17 -12.88
C GLY A 79 11.72 -10.80 -13.34
N LYS A 80 10.39 -10.62 -13.35
CA LYS A 80 9.78 -9.32 -13.70
C LYS A 80 9.89 -8.32 -12.56
N ILE A 81 9.82 -8.79 -11.32
CA ILE A 81 10.01 -7.97 -10.13
C ILE A 81 11.43 -7.43 -10.13
N VAL A 82 12.43 -8.31 -10.24
CA VAL A 82 13.84 -7.94 -10.31
C VAL A 82 14.12 -7.02 -11.50
N GLY A 83 13.62 -7.37 -12.69
CA GLY A 83 13.75 -6.53 -13.88
C GLY A 83 13.14 -5.13 -13.70
N ASN A 84 11.94 -5.03 -13.11
CA ASN A 84 11.32 -3.74 -12.81
C ASN A 84 12.07 -2.98 -11.72
N SER A 85 12.56 -3.65 -10.68
CA SER A 85 13.35 -3.03 -9.60
C SER A 85 14.68 -2.47 -10.12
N ILE A 86 15.36 -3.18 -11.02
CA ILE A 86 16.58 -2.69 -11.66
C ILE A 86 16.27 -1.50 -12.57
N LYS A 87 15.23 -1.60 -13.41
CA LYS A 87 14.84 -0.52 -14.32
C LYS A 87 14.43 0.76 -13.57
N ASN A 88 13.87 0.59 -12.37
CA ASN A 88 13.41 1.66 -11.51
C ASN A 88 14.31 1.84 -10.27
N MET A 89 15.59 1.47 -10.35
CA MET A 89 16.47 1.45 -9.18
C MET A 89 16.59 2.84 -8.52
N LEU A 90 16.51 3.91 -9.31
CA LEU A 90 16.55 5.29 -8.82
C LEU A 90 15.31 5.69 -8.02
N THR A 91 14.17 5.05 -8.29
CA THR A 91 12.91 5.27 -7.57
C THR A 91 12.63 4.17 -6.55
N LEU A 92 13.50 3.16 -6.44
CA LEU A 92 13.36 2.04 -5.52
C LEU A 92 13.33 2.52 -4.06
N ASN A 93 14.12 3.54 -3.72
CA ASN A 93 14.09 4.19 -2.40
C ASN A 93 12.78 4.94 -2.09
N TYR A 94 11.82 4.98 -3.02
CA TYR A 94 10.52 5.63 -2.83
C TYR A 94 9.37 4.62 -2.92
N TYR A 95 9.52 3.54 -3.70
CA TYR A 95 8.55 2.45 -3.75
C TYR A 95 8.78 1.37 -2.69
N CYS A 96 10.02 1.19 -2.23
CA CYS A 96 10.36 0.20 -1.22
C CYS A 96 10.03 0.76 0.18
N PRO A 97 9.45 -0.05 1.07
CA PRO A 97 9.03 0.43 2.38
C PRO A 97 10.09 1.03 3.30
N PRO A 98 11.36 0.58 3.30
CA PRO A 98 12.43 1.29 3.99
C PRO A 98 12.60 2.74 3.51
N GLY A 99 12.19 3.05 2.28
CA GLY A 99 12.21 4.40 1.72
C GLY A 99 11.15 5.36 2.29
N TRP A 100 10.07 4.80 2.84
CA TRP A 100 8.89 5.58 3.22
C TRP A 100 9.11 6.61 4.32
N PRO A 101 9.89 6.35 5.40
CA PRO A 101 10.15 7.36 6.41
C PRO A 101 10.72 8.64 5.80
N LEU A 102 11.67 8.50 4.86
CA LEU A 102 12.28 9.63 4.17
C LEU A 102 11.30 10.35 3.24
N LEU A 103 10.54 9.58 2.44
CA LEU A 103 9.50 10.09 1.55
C LEU A 103 8.45 10.92 2.30
N PHE A 104 7.89 10.36 3.38
CA PHE A 104 6.84 11.02 4.14
C PHE A 104 7.33 12.26 4.88
N HIS A 105 8.56 12.26 5.42
CA HIS A 105 9.11 13.44 6.05
C HIS A 105 9.37 14.57 5.06
N GLU A 106 9.96 14.28 3.90
CA GLU A 106 10.17 15.31 2.87
C GLU A 106 8.84 15.79 2.29
N HIS A 107 7.88 14.89 2.06
CA HIS A 107 6.53 15.26 1.65
C HIS A 107 5.87 16.17 2.68
N HIS A 108 5.92 15.85 3.97
CA HIS A 108 5.35 16.69 5.03
C HIS A 108 6.03 18.06 5.12
N ARG A 109 7.36 18.11 4.97
CA ARG A 109 8.13 19.36 4.92
C ARG A 109 7.70 20.24 3.74
N LEU A 110 7.53 19.65 2.55
CA LEU A 110 7.07 20.35 1.36
C LEU A 110 5.60 20.78 1.49
N TYR A 111 4.74 19.92 2.00
CA TYR A 111 3.33 20.20 2.25
C TYR A 111 3.15 21.41 3.17
N THR A 112 3.90 21.45 4.29
CA THR A 112 3.89 22.59 5.21
C THR A 112 4.44 23.85 4.54
N LYS A 113 5.51 23.73 3.75
CA LYS A 113 6.09 24.86 3.02
C LYS A 113 5.13 25.45 1.97
N HIS A 114 4.33 24.63 1.31
CA HIS A 114 3.37 25.03 0.28
C HIS A 114 1.96 25.24 0.85
N GLN A 115 1.78 25.22 2.17
CA GLN A 115 0.50 25.45 2.85
C GLN A 115 -0.64 24.57 2.30
N GLY A 116 -0.33 23.32 1.95
CA GLY A 116 -1.30 22.37 1.42
C GLY A 116 -1.66 22.51 -0.06
N GLN A 117 -1.01 23.40 -0.81
CA GLN A 117 -1.14 23.47 -2.27
C GLN A 117 -0.41 22.33 -2.97
N GLU A 118 -0.79 22.04 -4.22
CA GLU A 118 -0.13 21.04 -5.05
C GLU A 118 1.35 21.39 -5.27
N PHE A 119 2.22 20.40 -5.09
CA PHE A 119 3.66 20.54 -5.34
C PHE A 119 4.21 19.27 -5.99
N THR A 120 5.31 19.43 -6.72
CA THR A 120 6.05 18.30 -7.30
C THR A 120 7.30 18.02 -6.48
N MET A 121 7.52 16.75 -6.15
CA MET A 121 8.73 16.32 -5.46
C MET A 121 9.75 15.81 -6.47
N ASN A 122 11.00 16.28 -6.38
CA ASN A 122 12.06 15.84 -7.27
C ASN A 122 12.60 14.47 -6.83
N ILE A 123 12.24 13.42 -7.57
CA ILE A 123 12.69 12.06 -7.32
C ILE A 123 13.91 11.78 -8.20
N SER A 124 15.09 11.85 -7.61
CA SER A 124 16.38 11.55 -8.25
C SER A 124 17.30 10.78 -7.28
N PHE A 125 18.36 10.14 -7.78
CA PHE A 125 19.34 9.46 -6.93
C PHE A 125 19.88 10.36 -5.80
N TRP A 126 20.30 11.57 -6.17
CA TRP A 126 20.87 12.56 -5.24
C TRP A 126 19.82 13.21 -4.33
N SER A 127 18.54 13.15 -4.71
CA SER A 127 17.45 13.68 -3.89
C SER A 127 17.37 12.94 -2.56
N GLY A 128 17.61 11.61 -2.54
CA GLY A 128 17.56 10.82 -1.31
C GLY A 128 18.56 11.30 -0.26
N LEU A 129 19.82 11.49 -0.65
CA LEU A 129 20.85 12.00 0.27
C LEU A 129 20.51 13.43 0.75
N LYS A 130 20.06 14.28 -0.17
CA LYS A 130 19.63 15.64 0.13
C LYS A 130 18.47 15.67 1.13
N TYR A 131 17.50 14.78 0.99
CA TYR A 131 16.36 14.66 1.89
C TYR A 131 16.75 14.11 3.25
N LEU A 132 17.73 13.20 3.29
CA LEU A 132 18.24 12.63 4.53
C LEU A 132 18.89 13.70 5.40
N ILE A 133 19.72 14.56 4.78
CA ILE A 133 20.36 15.69 5.46
C ILE A 133 19.31 16.71 5.95
N ARG A 134 18.25 16.95 5.17
CA ARG A 134 17.17 17.88 5.54
C ARG A 134 16.26 17.34 6.65
N ASN A 135 16.14 16.03 6.77
CA ASN A 135 15.26 15.36 7.72
C ASN A 135 16.07 14.36 8.56
N PRO A 136 17.00 14.81 9.41
CA PRO A 136 17.93 13.92 10.12
C PRO A 136 17.21 12.94 11.06
N LEU A 137 16.03 13.30 11.57
CA LEU A 137 15.20 12.40 12.38
C LEU A 137 14.79 11.12 11.62
N THR A 138 14.76 11.15 10.29
CA THR A 138 14.43 9.95 9.49
C THR A 138 15.42 8.81 9.74
N LEU A 139 16.68 9.11 10.11
CA LEU A 139 17.68 8.11 10.50
C LEU A 139 17.22 7.23 11.66
N ALA A 140 16.43 7.79 12.57
CA ALA A 140 15.90 7.07 13.71
C ALA A 140 14.94 5.92 13.33
N PHE A 141 14.30 5.98 12.16
CA PHE A 141 13.48 4.87 11.65
C PHE A 141 14.32 3.70 11.12
N TYR A 142 15.60 3.92 10.83
CA TYR A 142 16.51 2.90 10.29
C TYR A 142 17.37 2.22 11.36
N ILE A 143 17.31 2.67 12.62
CA ILE A 143 18.10 2.12 13.72
C ILE A 143 17.14 1.42 14.68
N PRO A 144 17.06 0.08 14.68
CA PRO A 144 16.21 -0.65 15.62
C PRO A 144 16.60 -0.32 17.05
N VAL A 145 15.60 -0.29 17.93
CA VAL A 145 15.74 -0.07 19.37
C VAL A 145 16.25 1.34 19.72
N LEU A 146 17.47 1.70 19.34
CA LEU A 146 18.08 3.00 19.65
C LEU A 146 17.37 4.15 18.93
N GLY A 147 16.99 3.96 17.67
CA GLY A 147 16.25 4.97 16.92
C GLY A 147 14.81 5.15 17.39
N TRP A 148 14.23 4.19 18.13
CA TRP A 148 12.90 4.36 18.68
C TRP A 148 12.87 5.38 19.83
N ILE A 149 13.95 5.52 20.58
CA ILE A 149 14.05 6.47 21.70
C ILE A 149 13.70 7.91 21.27
N PRO A 150 14.38 8.52 20.27
CA PRO A 150 14.05 9.88 19.84
C PRO A 150 12.66 9.98 19.18
N LEU A 151 12.19 8.91 18.52
CA LEU A 151 10.84 8.89 17.92
C LEU A 151 9.75 8.90 18.99
N LEU A 152 9.91 8.11 20.06
CA LEU A 152 9.00 8.07 21.19
C LEU A 152 8.99 9.40 21.94
N ILE A 153 10.17 9.98 22.21
CA ILE A 153 10.28 11.29 22.86
C ILE A 153 9.53 12.36 22.04
N LYS A 154 9.72 12.40 20.72
CA LYS A 154 9.04 13.37 19.86
C LYS A 154 7.53 13.10 19.72
N GLY A 155 7.13 11.84 19.60
CA GLY A 155 5.73 11.45 19.42
C GLY A 155 4.88 11.61 20.68
N TYR A 156 5.44 11.30 21.86
CA TYR A 156 4.74 11.36 23.14
C TYR A 156 5.03 12.65 23.94
N GLY A 157 6.07 13.41 23.59
CA GLY A 157 6.49 14.61 24.33
C GLY A 157 5.52 15.80 24.28
N GLY A 158 4.47 15.74 23.45
CA GLY A 158 3.49 16.84 23.29
C GLY A 158 2.02 16.43 23.46
N HIS A 159 1.71 15.15 23.57
CA HIS A 159 0.34 14.65 23.68
C HIS A 159 0.13 14.00 25.04
N ARG A 160 -0.45 14.74 25.98
CA ARG A 160 -1.08 14.15 27.16
C ARG A 160 -2.18 13.22 26.67
N ILE A 161 -2.01 11.91 26.87
CA ILE A 161 -3.10 10.95 26.74
C ILE A 161 -4.12 11.35 27.79
N GLN A 162 -5.19 12.03 27.37
CA GLN A 162 -6.34 12.24 28.24
C GLN A 162 -6.92 10.86 28.51
N LYS A 163 -6.98 10.49 29.79
CA LYS A 163 -7.66 9.29 30.27
C LYS A 163 -9.16 9.42 30.06
#